data_AF-A0A7V2RHZ2-F1
#
_entry.id   AF-A0A7V2RHZ2-F1
#
_cell.length_a   1.000
_cell.length_b   1.000
_cell.length_c   1.000
_cell.angle_alpha   90.00
_cell.angle_beta   90.00
_cell.angle_gamma   90.00
#
_symmetry.space_group_name_H-M   'P 1'
#
loop_
_entity.id
_entity.type
_entity.pdbx_description
1 polymer ?
#
loop_
_entity_poly.entity_id
_entity_poly.type
_entity_poly.pdbx_seq_one_letter_code
_entity_poly.pdbx_strand_id
1 'polypeptide(L)' 'MVKTVIRAANNMVITFDERGNQMPQYQGRYEDVKRKIMADFGTEAAYIHWFGISSRPDMVSLVNW' A
#
# COMPACT_ATOMS: atom_id res chain seq x y z
N MET A 1 8.54 8.61 -6.84
CA MET A 1 8.46 7.17 -6.49
C MET A 1 7.33 6.93 -5.49
N VAL A 2 6.67 5.76 -5.50
CA VAL A 2 5.75 5.39 -4.40
C VAL A 2 6.59 5.23 -3.14
N LYS A 3 6.16 5.90 -2.08
CA LYS A 3 6.78 5.82 -0.76
C LYS A 3 6.00 4.90 0.16
N THR A 4 4.68 4.91 0.04
CA THR A 4 3.81 4.22 1.00
C THR A 4 2.65 3.51 0.29
N VAL A 5 2.42 2.26 0.66
CA VAL A 5 1.31 1.43 0.20
C VAL A 5 0.55 0.97 1.43
N ILE A 6 -0.71 1.39 1.56
CA ILE A 6 -1.57 1.07 2.71
C ILE A 6 -2.69 0.17 2.24
N ARG A 7 -2.84 -1.01 2.86
CA ARG A 7 -3.99 -1.89 2.68
C ARG A 7 -4.92 -1.75 3.89
N ALA A 8 -6.16 -1.35 3.66
CA ALA A 8 -7.18 -1.17 4.69
C ALA A 8 -7.98 -2.46 4.93
N ALA A 9 -8.72 -2.51 6.04
CA ALA A 9 -9.53 -3.67 6.46
C ALA A 9 -10.52 -4.18 5.39
N ASN A 10 -11.04 -3.26 4.57
CA ASN A 10 -11.97 -3.57 3.49
C ASN A 10 -11.26 -4.02 2.18
N ASN A 11 -9.99 -4.41 2.27
CA ASN A 11 -9.13 -4.76 1.14
C ASN A 11 -8.93 -3.65 0.11
N MET A 12 -9.19 -2.38 0.45
CA MET A 12 -8.79 -1.25 -0.39
C MET A 12 -7.33 -0.92 -0.17
N VAL A 13 -6.66 -0.52 -1.25
CA VAL A 13 -5.27 -0.07 -1.25
C VAL A 13 -5.23 1.41 -1.61
N ILE A 14 -4.49 2.17 -0.80
CA ILE A 14 -4.21 3.60 -0.98
C ILE A 14 -2.70 3.75 -1.08
N THR A 15 -2.23 4.53 -2.04
CA THR A 15 -0.79 4.64 -2.35
C THR A 15 -0.38 6.10 -2.44
N PHE A 16 0.76 6.43 -1.85
CA PHE A 16 1.30 7.77 -1.82
C PHE A 16 2.70 7.83 -2.43
N ASP A 17 2.97 8.89 -3.18
CA ASP A 17 4.32 9.23 -3.62
C ASP A 17 5.17 9.78 -2.45
N GLU A 18 6.45 10.03 -2.73
CA GLU A 18 7.39 10.60 -1.78
C GLU A 18 7.02 11.98 -1.24
N ARG A 19 6.17 12.72 -1.95
CA ARG A 19 5.65 14.04 -1.58
C ARG A 19 4.32 13.96 -0.84
N GLY A 20 3.78 12.76 -0.65
CA GLY A 20 2.49 12.53 -0.01
C GLY A 20 1.29 12.73 -0.94
N ASN A 21 1.49 12.80 -2.25
CA ASN A 21 0.37 12.82 -3.20
C ASN A 21 -0.16 11.40 -3.41
N GLN A 22 -1.47 11.26 -3.54
CA GLN A 22 -2.06 9.99 -3.94
C GLN A 22 -1.62 9.59 -5.36
N MET A 23 -1.50 8.29 -5.60
CA MET A 23 -1.16 7.72 -6.91
C MET A 23 -2.30 6.83 -7.43
N PRO A 24 -3.35 7.42 -8.02
CA PRO A 24 -4.61 6.74 -8.33
C PRO A 24 -4.46 5.44 -9.15
N GLN A 25 -3.46 5.38 -10.02
CA GLN A 25 -3.18 4.24 -10.89
C GLN A 25 -2.69 2.97 -10.14
N TYR A 26 -2.45 3.08 -8.83
CA TYR A 26 -2.11 1.98 -7.92
C TYR A 26 -3.12 1.85 -6.77
N GLN A 27 -4.24 2.58 -6.81
CA GLN A 27 -5.30 2.50 -5.81
C GLN A 27 -6.46 1.63 -6.31
N GLY A 28 -7.11 0.93 -5.39
CA GLY A 28 -8.22 0.03 -5.74
C GLY A 28 -8.35 -1.13 -4.78
N ARG A 29 -9.08 -2.17 -5.18
CA ARG A 29 -9.12 -3.42 -4.41
C ARG A 29 -7.76 -4.11 -4.50
N TYR A 30 -7.31 -4.67 -3.40
CA TYR A 30 -6.00 -5.30 -3.26
C TYR A 30 -5.71 -6.32 -4.37
N GLU A 31 -6.67 -7.19 -4.70
CA GLU A 31 -6.51 -8.20 -5.76
C GLU A 31 -6.26 -7.60 -7.15
N ASP A 32 -6.81 -6.42 -7.41
CA ASP A 32 -6.70 -5.75 -8.72
C ASP A 32 -5.34 -5.05 -8.87
N VAL A 33 -4.75 -4.57 -7.77
CA VAL A 33 -3.55 -3.73 -7.81
C VAL A 33 -2.28 -4.39 -7.27
N LYS A 34 -2.39 -5.47 -6.48
CA LYS A 34 -1.24 -6.12 -5.79
C LYS A 34 -0.11 -6.44 -6.77
N ARG A 35 -0.42 -7.15 -7.85
CA ARG A 35 0.61 -7.62 -8.80
C ARG A 35 1.37 -6.45 -9.43
N LYS A 36 0.64 -5.39 -9.80
CA LYS A 36 1.21 -4.18 -10.40
C LYS A 36 2.13 -3.46 -9.40
N ILE A 37 1.66 -3.26 -8.17
CA ILE A 37 2.42 -2.62 -7.10
C ILE A 37 3.70 -3.40 -6.79
N MET A 38 3.62 -4.73 -6.68
CA MET A 38 4.78 -5.58 -6.40
C MET A 38 5.81 -5.54 -7.53
N ALA A 39 5.35 -5.51 -8.79
CA ALA A 39 6.23 -5.44 -9.96
C ALA A 39 6.94 -4.08 -10.07
N ASP A 40 6.20 -2.98 -9.83
CA ASP A 40 6.70 -1.63 -10.08
C ASP A 40 7.51 -1.05 -8.91
N PHE A 41 7.26 -1.50 -7.67
CA PHE A 41 7.90 -0.93 -6.47
C PHE A 41 8.75 -1.91 -5.65
N GLY A 42 8.53 -3.22 -5.79
CA GLY A 42 9.33 -4.23 -5.07
C GLY A 42 9.56 -3.91 -3.60
N THR A 43 10.81 -3.82 -3.17
CA THR A 43 11.18 -3.48 -1.77
C THR A 43 11.41 -1.99 -1.53
N GLU A 44 11.20 -1.14 -2.53
CA GLU A 44 11.45 0.31 -2.43
C GLU A 44 10.31 1.06 -1.73
N ALA A 45 9.12 0.46 -1.67
CA ALA A 45 7.97 1.03 -0.98
C ALA A 45 7.83 0.51 0.46
N ALA A 46 7.28 1.35 1.35
CA ALA A 46 6.82 0.94 2.66
C ALA A 46 5.42 0.31 2.56
N TYR A 47 5.28 -0.94 3.00
CA TYR A 47 4.03 -1.68 2.99
C TYR A 47 3.38 -1.65 4.37
N ILE A 48 2.10 -1.32 4.40
CA ILE A 48 1.36 -1.06 5.62
C ILE A 48 0.01 -1.80 5.60
N HIS A 49 -0.32 -2.46 6.70
CA HIS A 49 -1.66 -2.96 7.00
C HIS A 49 -2.35 -2.02 7.98
N TRP A 50 -3.57 -1.60 7.65
CA TRP A 50 -4.41 -0.77 8.49
C TRP A 50 -5.78 -1.41 8.64
N PHE A 51 -5.82 -2.54 9.35
CA PHE A 51 -7.01 -3.38 9.47
C PHE A 51 -7.87 -3.07 10.69
N GLY A 52 -7.33 -2.39 11.69
CA GLY A 52 -8.05 -2.00 12.91
C GLY A 52 -8.49 -0.54 12.91
N ILE A 53 -9.18 -0.16 13.98
CA ILE A 53 -9.50 1.24 14.33
C ILE A 53 -8.33 1.96 15.01
N SER A 54 -7.20 1.27 15.22
CA SER A 54 -5.99 1.85 15.79
C SER A 54 -5.51 3.00 14.91
N SER A 55 -5.17 4.13 15.52
CA SER A 55 -4.54 5.25 14.82
C SER A 55 -3.12 4.95 14.36
N ARG A 56 -2.53 3.84 14.82
CA ARG A 56 -1.22 3.34 14.38
C ARG A 56 -1.41 2.10 13.50
N PRO A 57 -1.03 2.18 12.21
CA PRO A 57 -1.05 1.03 11.33
C PRO A 57 0.24 0.19 11.45
N ASP A 58 0.19 -1.05 11.00
CA ASP A 58 1.30 -1.99 11.09
C ASP A 58 2.14 -1.96 9.81
N MET A 59 3.44 -1.67 9.94
CA MET A 59 4.37 -1.81 8.82
C MET A 59 4.75 -3.27 8.65
N VAL A 60 4.66 -3.79 7.44
CA VAL A 60 4.90 -5.20 7.11
C VAL A 60 5.94 -5.35 5.99
N SER A 61 6.57 -6.52 5.91
CA SER A 61 7.43 -6.84 4.76
C SER A 61 6.59 -7.05 3.50
N LEU A 62 7.22 -6.90 2.32
CA LEU A 62 6.61 -7.19 1.03
C LEU A 62 5.98 -8.59 0.95
N VAL A 63 6.62 -9.60 1.56
CA VAL A 63 6.13 -10.99 1.57
C VAL A 63 4.86 -11.14 2.40
N ASN A 64 4.71 -10.34 3.46
CA ASN A 64 3.58 -10.40 4.37
C ASN A 64 2.45 -9.41 4.00
N TRP A 65 2.59 -8.67 2.89
CA TRP A 65 1.65 -7.63 2.49
C TRP A 65 0.44 -8.16 1.69
#